data_AF-A0ABD2W4C9-F1
#
_entry.id   AF-A0ABD2W4C9-F1
#
_cell.length_a   1.000
_cell.length_b   1.000
_cell.length_c   1.000
_cell.angle_alpha   90.00
_cell.angle_beta   90.00
_cell.angle_gamma   90.00
#
_symmetry.space_group_name_H-M   'P 1'
#
loop_
_entity.id
_entity.type
_entity.pdbx_description
1 polymer ?
#
loop_
_entity_poly.entity_id
_entity_poly.type
_entity_poly.pdbx_seq_one_letter_code
_entity_poly.pdbx_strand_id
1 'polypeptide(L)'
;MRHTDRIAPTIFTHTLASTLQTSQQRVDPLHVQDRASLDLLVGTITTAIYNTLDVLAPLRNVTIKSKARPWVTPELRSAIRSRDRAYRRARRNPSASHIASYRKSRSTLRNILDSAKNRFLSSKINTAHDSSACWRALRGLGLSRDTKPSPLLLFSPDELNNHYASV
;
A
#
# COMPACT_ATOMS: atom_id res chain seq x y z
N MET A 1 5.91 4.14 -3.71
CA MET A 1 6.05 2.67 -3.61
C MET A 1 7.32 2.42 -2.83
N ARG A 2 7.22 1.87 -1.62
CA ARG A 2 8.42 1.38 -0.94
C ARG A 2 8.72 0.05 -1.62
N HIS A 3 9.91 -0.10 -2.20
CA HIS A 3 10.43 -1.42 -2.49
C HIS A 3 10.39 -2.19 -1.17
N THR A 4 9.52 -3.20 -1.09
CA THR A 4 9.69 -4.22 -0.08
C THR A 4 11.01 -4.88 -0.44
N ASP A 5 12.04 -4.68 0.39
CA ASP A 5 13.25 -5.49 0.34
C ASP A 5 12.78 -6.94 0.49
N ARG A 6 12.62 -7.63 -0.64
CA ARG A 6 12.27 -9.04 -0.64
C ARG A 6 13.50 -9.75 -0.11
N ILE A 7 13.42 -10.19 1.14
CA ILE A 7 14.43 -11.08 1.70
C ILE A 7 14.48 -12.30 0.79
N ALA A 8 15.64 -12.55 0.19
CA ALA A 8 15.82 -13.69 -0.68
C ALA A 8 15.54 -14.98 0.13
N PRO A 9 14.85 -15.97 -0.45
CA PRO A 9 14.48 -17.20 0.26
C PRO A 9 15.70 -17.95 0.82
N THR A 10 16.87 -17.78 0.20
CA THR A 10 18.16 -18.31 0.63
C THR A 10 18.64 -17.75 1.97
N ILE A 11 18.30 -16.50 2.30
CA ILE A 11 18.67 -15.87 3.58
C ILE A 11 17.84 -16.49 4.70
N PHE A 12 16.54 -16.71 4.47
CA PHE A 12 15.66 -17.33 5.46
C PHE A 12 16.13 -18.74 5.82
N THR A 13 16.40 -19.59 4.82
CA THR A 13 16.83 -20.97 5.05
C THR A 13 18.17 -21.05 5.77
N HIS A 14 19.14 -20.19 5.43
CA HIS A 14 20.43 -20.13 6.09
C HIS A 14 20.33 -19.68 7.55
N THR A 15 19.52 -18.66 7.82
CA THR A 15 19.32 -18.13 9.19
C THR A 15 18.61 -19.16 10.07
N LEU A 16 17.60 -19.84 9.51
CA LEU A 16 16.87 -20.90 10.20
C LEU A 16 17.75 -22.11 10.52
N ALA A 17 18.57 -22.57 9.56
CA ALA A 17 19.54 -23.62 9.79
C ALA A 17 20.55 -23.25 10.90
N SER A 18 21.02 -22.00 10.92
CA SER A 18 21.95 -21.49 11.94
C SER A 18 21.30 -21.43 13.34
N THR A 19 20.05 -20.99 13.43
CA THR A 19 19.31 -20.96 14.71
C THR A 19 18.99 -22.37 15.22
N LEU A 20 18.71 -23.32 14.33
CA LEU A 20 18.48 -24.72 14.68
C LEU A 20 19.78 -25.42 15.13
N GLN A 21 20.92 -25.13 14.50
CA GLN A 21 22.22 -25.63 14.95
C GLN A 21 22.63 -25.07 16.31
N THR A 22 22.32 -23.80 16.58
CA THR A 22 22.64 -23.18 17.88
C THR A 22 21.75 -23.72 19.01
N SER A 23 20.54 -24.19 18.69
CA SER A 23 19.61 -24.79 19.64
C SER A 23 19.74 -26.32 19.76
N GLN A 24 20.78 -26.94 19.17
CA GLN A 24 21.13 -28.34 19.40
C GLN A 24 21.62 -28.58 20.83
N GLN A 25 20.69 -28.59 21.79
CA GLN A 25 20.69 -29.58 22.85
C GLN A 25 19.71 -30.70 22.47
N ARG A 26 20.25 -31.71 21.78
CA ARG A 26 20.04 -33.14 22.05
C ARG A 26 18.62 -33.74 21.86
N VAL A 27 17.95 -33.50 20.73
CA VAL A 27 16.83 -34.36 20.32
C VAL A 27 17.03 -34.82 18.88
N ASP A 28 17.45 -36.07 18.71
CA ASP A 28 17.50 -36.72 17.40
C ASP A 28 16.07 -36.93 16.87
N PRO A 29 15.71 -36.37 15.70
CA PRO A 29 14.36 -36.49 15.13
C PRO A 29 13.93 -37.95 14.89
N LEU A 30 14.89 -38.87 14.86
CA LEU A 30 14.70 -40.29 14.60
C LEU A 30 14.38 -41.11 15.88
N HIS A 31 14.30 -40.49 17.05
CA HIS A 31 14.08 -41.19 18.33
C HIS A 31 12.93 -40.64 19.19
N VAL A 32 11.90 -40.06 18.57
CA VAL A 32 10.68 -39.65 19.28
C VAL A 32 9.86 -40.89 19.65
N GLN A 33 10.06 -41.39 20.87
CA GLN A 33 9.34 -42.57 21.39
C GLN A 33 8.27 -42.21 22.43
N ASP A 34 8.29 -40.99 22.97
CA ASP A 34 7.41 -40.55 24.06
C ASP A 34 6.76 -39.18 23.77
N ARG A 35 5.57 -38.94 24.34
CA ARG A 35 4.81 -37.68 24.17
C ARG A 35 5.60 -36.46 24.64
N ALA A 36 6.34 -36.59 25.73
CA ALA A 36 7.20 -35.52 26.24
C ALA A 36 8.32 -35.13 25.26
N SER A 37 8.84 -36.10 24.50
CA SER A 37 9.88 -35.86 23.47
C SER A 37 9.33 -35.17 22.22
N LEU A 38 8.07 -35.43 21.86
CA LEU A 38 7.37 -34.75 20.77
C LEU A 38 7.13 -33.27 21.12
N ASP A 39 6.64 -33.00 22.33
CA ASP A 39 6.35 -31.63 22.79
C ASP A 39 7.63 -30.80 22.85
N LEU A 40 8.75 -31.39 23.26
CA LEU A 40 10.07 -30.76 23.25
C LEU A 40 10.51 -30.41 21.82
N LEU A 41 10.39 -31.33 20.86
CA LEU A 41 10.76 -31.11 19.46
C LEU A 41 9.92 -29.98 18.82
N VAL A 42 8.60 -30.02 19.03
CA VAL A 42 7.68 -28.98 18.55
C VAL A 42 8.05 -27.63 19.16
N GLY A 43 8.37 -27.61 20.46
CA GLY A 43 8.85 -26.42 21.15
C GLY A 43 10.12 -25.84 20.51
N THR A 44 11.15 -26.68 20.30
CA THR A 44 12.42 -26.25 19.69
C THR A 44 12.23 -25.67 18.29
N ILE A 45 11.45 -26.34 17.44
CA ILE A 45 11.17 -25.87 16.07
C ILE A 45 10.40 -24.55 16.12
N THR A 46 9.38 -24.47 16.96
CA THR A 46 8.55 -23.27 17.09
C THR A 46 9.38 -22.08 17.57
N THR A 47 10.22 -22.25 18.59
CA THR A 47 11.13 -21.21 19.07
C THR A 47 12.16 -20.80 18.01
N ALA A 48 12.72 -21.75 17.27
CA ALA A 48 13.65 -21.43 16.18
C ALA A 48 12.97 -20.60 15.09
N ILE A 49 11.74 -20.94 14.69
CA ILE A 49 10.96 -20.17 13.74
C ILE A 49 10.72 -18.75 14.27
N TYR A 50 10.25 -18.60 15.51
CA TYR A 50 10.03 -17.27 16.09
C TYR A 50 11.30 -16.42 16.13
N ASN A 51 12.43 -16.99 16.57
CA ASN A 51 13.71 -16.28 16.61
C ASN A 51 14.17 -15.82 15.21
N THR A 52 13.98 -16.65 14.18
CA THR A 52 14.31 -16.26 12.81
C THR A 52 13.41 -15.15 12.29
N LEU A 53 12.12 -15.20 12.64
CA LEU A 53 11.16 -14.17 12.28
C LEU A 53 11.41 -12.86 13.00
N ASP A 54 11.84 -12.87 14.26
CA ASP A 54 12.18 -11.65 14.99
C ASP A 54 13.40 -10.92 14.37
N VAL A 55 14.36 -11.68 13.83
CA VAL A 55 15.54 -11.11 13.15
C VAL A 55 15.20 -10.62 11.75
N LEU A 56 14.48 -11.42 10.96
CA LEU A 56 14.23 -11.15 9.54
C LEU A 56 13.00 -10.25 9.31
N ALA A 57 12.00 -10.33 10.18
CA ALA A 57 10.73 -9.64 10.08
C ALA A 57 10.28 -9.08 11.45
N PRO A 58 11.08 -8.22 12.09
CA PRO A 58 10.74 -7.66 13.39
C PRO A 58 9.40 -6.92 13.32
N LEU A 59 8.59 -7.07 14.37
CA LEU A 59 7.36 -6.30 14.51
C LEU A 59 7.70 -4.81 14.65
N ARG A 60 7.28 -4.00 13.67
CA ARG A 60 7.51 -2.56 13.65
C ARG A 60 6.18 -1.83 13.62
N ASN A 61 6.01 -0.88 14.53
CA ASN A 61 4.89 0.06 14.50
C ASN A 61 5.12 1.06 13.37
N VAL A 62 4.40 0.88 12.25
CA VAL A 62 4.48 1.78 11.10
C VAL A 62 3.28 2.71 11.10
N THR A 63 3.52 4.01 11.24
CA THR A 63 2.48 5.01 11.00
C THR A 63 2.25 5.19 9.50
N ILE A 64 1.10 4.73 9.02
CA ILE A 64 0.68 4.95 7.63
C ILE A 64 0.24 6.42 7.49
N LYS A 65 1.15 7.28 7.04
CA LYS A 65 0.79 8.65 6.65
C LYS A 65 0.04 8.60 5.33
N SER A 66 -1.20 9.11 5.32
CA SER A 66 -1.95 9.31 4.08
C SER A 66 -1.15 10.23 3.16
N LYS A 67 -1.13 9.91 1.86
CA LYS A 67 -0.46 10.75 0.86
C LYS A 67 -1.05 12.16 0.95
N ALA A 68 -0.18 13.16 1.09
CA ALA A 68 -0.60 14.56 1.10
C ALA A 68 -1.47 14.81 -0.13
N ARG A 69 -2.65 15.38 0.06
CA ARG A 69 -3.56 15.76 -1.03
C ARG A 69 -3.10 17.11 -1.56
N PRO A 70 -2.37 17.17 -2.69
CA PRO A 70 -1.71 18.39 -3.14
C PRO A 70 -2.70 19.49 -3.56
N TRP A 71 -3.94 19.14 -3.88
CA TRP A 71 -5.01 20.09 -4.18
C TRP A 71 -5.64 20.73 -2.94
N VAL A 72 -5.20 20.42 -1.71
CA VAL A 72 -5.74 21.03 -0.50
C VAL A 72 -5.10 22.40 -0.29
N THR A 73 -5.81 23.43 -0.75
CA THR A 73 -5.40 24.84 -0.61
C THR A 73 -5.77 25.39 0.77
N PRO A 74 -5.10 26.47 1.24
CA PRO A 74 -5.51 27.20 2.44
C PRO A 74 -6.97 27.70 2.38
N GLU A 75 -7.40 28.13 1.19
CA GLU A 75 -8.77 28.52 0.90
C GLU A 75 -9.76 27.38 1.14
N LEU A 76 -9.47 26.17 0.62
CA LEU A 76 -10.30 24.99 0.86
C LEU A 76 -10.40 24.66 2.36
N ARG A 77 -9.30 24.79 3.10
CA ARG A 77 -9.30 24.60 4.57
C ARG A 77 -10.16 25.64 5.28
N SER A 78 -10.14 26.89 4.82
CA SER A 78 -11.02 27.95 5.34
C SER A 78 -12.49 27.63 5.07
N ALA A 79 -12.82 27.22 3.85
CA ALA A 79 -14.17 26.84 3.46
C ALA A 79 -14.70 25.63 4.27
N ILE A 80 -13.86 24.63 4.53
CA ILE A 80 -14.20 23.49 5.40
C ILE A 80 -14.56 23.98 6.81
N ARG A 81 -13.71 24.84 7.41
CA ARG A 81 -13.96 25.41 8.74
C ARG A 81 -15.25 26.23 8.79
N SER A 82 -15.53 27.00 7.74
CA SER A 82 -16.75 27.79 7.61
C SER A 82 -18.00 26.91 7.55
N ARG A 83 -17.99 25.87 6.69
CA ARG A 83 -19.06 24.85 6.63
C ARG A 83 -19.27 24.21 7.99
N ASP A 84 -18.20 23.79 8.67
CA ASP A 84 -18.31 23.09 9.96
C ASP A 84 -18.86 23.99 11.06
N ARG A 85 -18.53 25.28 11.02
CA ARG A 85 -19.14 26.26 11.91
C ARG A 85 -20.63 26.43 11.61
N ALA A 86 -21.01 26.55 10.35
CA ALA A 86 -22.40 26.68 9.93
C ALA A 86 -23.23 25.43 10.29
N TYR A 87 -22.67 24.23 10.06
CA TYR A 87 -23.29 22.96 10.43
C TYR A 87 -23.50 22.85 11.94
N ARG A 88 -22.48 23.15 12.75
CA ARG A 88 -22.61 23.14 14.21
C ARG A 88 -23.68 24.11 14.72
N ARG A 89 -23.81 25.29 14.11
CA ARG A 89 -24.88 26.25 14.45
C ARG A 89 -26.25 25.73 14.07
N ALA A 90 -26.43 25.27 12.83
CA ALA A 90 -27.70 24.71 12.36
C ALA A 90 -28.13 23.46 13.13
N ARG A 91 -27.18 22.66 13.62
CA ARG A 91 -27.48 21.49 14.47
C ARG A 91 -27.89 21.86 15.89
N ARG A 92 -27.32 22.93 16.46
CA ARG A 92 -27.66 23.40 17.81
C ARG A 92 -28.98 24.16 17.84
N ASN A 93 -29.21 25.00 16.83
CA ASN A 93 -30.44 25.76 16.67
C ASN A 93 -30.89 25.66 15.20
N PRO A 94 -31.83 24.77 14.88
CA PRO A 94 -32.32 24.58 13.51
C PRO A 94 -33.28 25.71 13.13
N SER A 95 -32.73 26.87 12.78
CA SER A 95 -33.49 27.96 12.15
C SER A 95 -33.34 27.92 10.62
N ALA A 96 -34.33 28.43 9.90
CA ALA A 96 -34.29 28.51 8.43
C ALA A 96 -33.04 29.27 7.94
N SER A 97 -32.65 30.34 8.64
CA SER A 97 -31.44 31.12 8.37
C SER A 97 -30.16 30.30 8.56
N HIS A 98 -30.05 29.55 9.66
CA HIS A 98 -28.87 28.71 9.92
C HIS A 98 -28.74 27.56 8.92
N ILE A 99 -29.86 26.94 8.54
CA ILE A 99 -29.89 25.90 7.51
C ILE A 99 -29.50 26.48 6.15
N ALA A 100 -30.02 27.65 5.77
CA ALA A 100 -29.66 28.34 4.53
C ALA A 100 -28.16 28.70 4.49
N SER A 101 -27.62 29.20 5.60
CA SER A 101 -26.18 29.49 5.74
C SER A 101 -25.31 28.25 5.57
N TYR A 102 -25.72 27.12 6.15
CA TYR A 102 -25.03 25.84 5.96
C TYR A 102 -25.09 25.37 4.50
N ARG A 103 -26.26 25.42 3.85
CA ARG A 103 -26.42 25.07 2.43
C ARG A 103 -25.52 25.92 1.53
N LYS A 104 -25.48 27.24 1.75
CA LYS A 104 -24.59 28.17 1.04
C LYS A 104 -23.12 27.78 1.22
N SER A 105 -22.68 27.60 2.47
CA SER A 105 -21.30 27.24 2.79
C SER A 105 -20.89 25.89 2.19
N ARG A 106 -21.81 24.92 2.14
CA ARG A 106 -21.60 23.61 1.51
C ARG A 106 -21.45 23.74 -0.01
N SER A 107 -22.28 24.55 -0.66
CA SER A 107 -22.20 24.81 -2.09
C SER A 107 -20.86 25.47 -2.46
N THR A 108 -20.50 26.54 -1.73
CA THR A 108 -19.20 27.21 -1.90
C THR A 108 -18.03 26.26 -1.70
N LEU A 109 -18.07 25.41 -0.66
CA LEU A 109 -17.03 24.41 -0.43
C LEU A 109 -16.89 23.44 -1.61
N ARG A 110 -18.01 22.99 -2.18
CA ARG A 110 -18.00 22.08 -3.33
C ARG A 110 -17.34 22.73 -4.54
N ASN A 111 -17.71 23.98 -4.86
CA ASN A 111 -17.11 24.72 -5.96
C ASN A 111 -15.59 24.88 -5.76
N ILE A 112 -15.15 25.30 -4.57
CA ILE A 112 -13.71 25.45 -4.26
C ILE A 112 -12.99 24.10 -4.36
N LEU A 113 -13.60 23.00 -3.89
CA LEU A 113 -13.02 21.67 -3.97
C LEU A 113 -12.85 21.22 -5.43
N ASP A 114 -13.88 21.41 -6.25
CA ASP A 114 -13.87 21.00 -7.66
C ASP A 114 -12.87 21.86 -8.45
N SER A 115 -12.86 23.18 -8.24
CA SER A 115 -11.85 24.08 -8.83
C SER A 115 -10.42 23.72 -8.40
N ALA A 116 -10.19 23.40 -7.14
CA ALA A 116 -8.86 23.04 -6.65
C ALA A 116 -8.34 21.72 -7.23
N LYS A 117 -9.22 20.72 -7.35
CA LYS A 117 -8.91 19.44 -8.03
C LYS A 117 -8.60 19.67 -9.50
N ASN A 118 -9.48 20.38 -10.21
CA ASN A 118 -9.33 20.63 -11.64
C ASN A 118 -8.04 21.40 -11.91
N ARG A 119 -7.76 22.47 -11.16
CA ARG A 119 -6.51 23.22 -11.28
C ARG A 119 -5.27 22.35 -11.09
N PHE A 120 -5.30 21.45 -10.09
CA PHE A 120 -4.19 20.54 -9.86
C PHE A 120 -4.01 19.53 -11.02
N LEU A 121 -5.11 18.92 -11.48
CA LEU A 121 -5.09 17.96 -12.59
C LEU A 121 -4.63 18.63 -13.89
N SER A 122 -5.23 19.78 -14.24
CA SER A 122 -4.84 20.57 -15.41
C SER A 122 -3.39 21.01 -15.34
N SER A 123 -2.91 21.49 -14.19
CA SER A 123 -1.49 21.84 -14.02
C SER A 123 -0.58 20.64 -14.30
N LYS A 124 -0.92 19.45 -13.78
CA LYS A 124 -0.13 18.23 -14.00
C LYS A 124 -0.10 17.79 -15.46
N ILE A 125 -1.22 17.91 -16.16
CA ILE A 125 -1.32 17.55 -17.58
C ILE A 125 -0.60 18.59 -18.44
N ASN A 126 -0.83 19.88 -18.20
CA ASN A 126 -0.25 20.98 -18.99
C ASN A 126 1.27 21.13 -18.80
N THR A 127 1.84 20.60 -17.72
CA THR A 127 3.30 20.56 -17.52
C THR A 127 3.98 19.50 -18.39
N ALA A 128 3.23 18.55 -18.94
CA ALA A 128 3.78 17.53 -19.83
C ALA A 128 3.92 18.08 -21.26
N HIS A 129 5.16 18.20 -21.73
CA HIS A 129 5.46 18.67 -23.09
C HIS A 129 5.36 17.57 -24.15
N ASP A 130 5.44 16.30 -23.75
CA ASP A 130 5.42 15.15 -24.66
C ASP A 130 4.35 14.12 -24.25
N SER A 131 3.88 13.34 -25.23
CA SER A 131 2.91 12.26 -25.06
C SER A 131 3.36 11.26 -23.98
N SER A 132 4.65 10.87 -23.98
CA SER A 132 5.18 9.95 -22.98
C SER A 132 5.12 10.50 -21.55
N ALA A 133 5.37 11.80 -21.39
CA ALA A 133 5.28 12.52 -20.12
C ALA A 133 3.82 12.68 -19.67
N CYS A 134 2.90 12.94 -20.60
CA CYS A 134 1.46 13.02 -20.32
C CYS A 134 0.93 11.68 -19.82
N TRP A 135 1.24 10.58 -20.50
CA TRP A 135 0.87 9.24 -20.05
C TRP A 135 1.46 8.89 -18.69
N ARG A 136 2.70 9.30 -18.41
CA ARG A 136 3.32 9.12 -17.09
C ARG A 136 2.59 9.94 -16.01
N ALA A 137 2.17 11.16 -16.32
CA ALA A 137 1.37 11.99 -15.42
C ALA A 137 -0.01 11.36 -15.13
N LEU A 138 -0.70 10.85 -16.15
CA LEU A 138 -2.00 10.16 -16.01
C LEU A 138 -1.91 8.89 -15.16
N ARG A 139 -0.85 8.08 -15.36
CA ARG A 139 -0.58 6.92 -14.49
C ARG A 139 -0.31 7.34 -13.05
N GLY A 140 0.48 8.40 -12.84
CA GLY A 140 0.75 8.94 -11.50
C GLY A 140 -0.49 9.48 -10.78
N LEU A 141 -1.53 9.86 -11.54
CA LEU A 141 -2.85 10.27 -11.04
C LEU A 141 -3.80 9.08 -10.83
N GLY A 142 -3.43 7.87 -11.25
CA GLY A 142 -4.29 6.68 -11.20
C GLY A 142 -5.42 6.67 -12.24
N LEU A 143 -5.32 7.53 -13.27
CA LEU A 143 -6.31 7.62 -14.36
C LEU A 143 -6.02 6.65 -15.50
N SER A 144 -4.81 6.12 -15.56
CA SER A 144 -4.38 5.10 -16.51
C SER A 144 -3.84 3.91 -15.73
N ARG A 145 -4.26 2.71 -16.12
CA ARG A 145 -3.75 1.46 -15.55
C ARG A 145 -2.41 1.15 -16.21
N ASP A 146 -1.46 0.64 -15.43
CA ASP A 146 -0.27 0.05 -16.02
C ASP A 146 -0.71 -1.06 -16.97
N THR A 147 -0.26 -0.99 -18.22
CA THR A 147 -0.35 -2.10 -19.14
C THR A 147 0.43 -3.24 -18.52
N LYS A 148 -0.29 -4.28 -18.10
CA LYS A 148 0.37 -5.52 -17.68
C LYS A 148 1.21 -5.99 -18.86
N PRO A 149 2.43 -6.51 -18.63
CA PRO A 149 3.20 -7.13 -19.70
C PRO A 149 2.30 -8.17 -20.37
N SER A 150 2.30 -8.18 -21.71
CA SER A 150 1.57 -9.19 -22.48
C SER A 150 1.98 -10.58 -21.97
N PRO A 151 1.07 -11.55 -21.86
CA PRO A 151 1.42 -12.94 -21.60
C PRO A 151 2.46 -13.48 -22.59
N LEU A 152 2.54 -12.88 -23.78
CA LEU A 152 3.55 -13.23 -24.79
C LEU A 152 4.98 -12.89 -24.38
N LEU A 153 5.19 -12.02 -23.37
CA LEU A 153 6.50 -11.76 -22.79
C LEU A 153 6.98 -12.86 -21.85
N LEU A 154 6.14 -13.86 -21.55
CA LEU A 154 6.60 -15.06 -20.83
C LEU A 154 7.41 -16.00 -21.73
N PHE A 155 7.22 -15.91 -23.05
CA PHE A 155 7.84 -16.82 -24.02
C PHE A 155 8.87 -16.08 -24.84
N SER A 156 9.95 -16.78 -25.19
CA SER A 156 10.92 -16.23 -26.14
C SER A 156 10.32 -16.19 -27.56
N PRO A 157 10.78 -15.26 -28.44
CA PRO A 157 10.35 -15.25 -29.83
C PRO A 157 10.53 -16.60 -30.53
N ASP A 158 11.62 -17.32 -30.22
CA ASP A 158 11.94 -18.62 -30.82
C ASP A 158 10.99 -19.73 -30.35
N GLU A 159 10.63 -19.73 -29.06
CA GLU A 159 9.69 -20.69 -28.46
C GLU A 159 8.28 -20.55 -29.04
N LEU A 160 7.81 -19.31 -29.23
CA LEU A 160 6.56 -19.02 -29.92
C LEU A 160 6.61 -19.46 -31.39
N ASN A 161 7.69 -19.13 -32.10
CA ASN A 161 7.83 -19.45 -33.52
C ASN A 161 7.83 -20.97 -33.76
N ASN A 162 8.52 -21.73 -32.90
CA ASN A 162 8.56 -23.19 -32.98
C ASN A 162 7.18 -23.83 -32.72
N HIS A 163 6.42 -23.32 -31.75
CA HIS A 163 5.07 -23.81 -31.47
C HIS A 163 4.15 -23.62 -32.69
N TYR A 164 4.11 -22.42 -33.27
CA TYR A 164 3.23 -22.12 -34.41
C TYR A 164 3.70 -22.70 -35.75
N ALA A 165 4.99 -23.02 -35.92
CA ALA A 165 5.50 -23.70 -37.11
C ALA A 165 5.21 -25.22 -37.10
N SER A 166 4.88 -25.78 -35.94
CA SER A 166 4.60 -27.21 -35.75
C SER A 166 3.10 -27.60 -35.81
N VAL A 167 2.21 -26.59 -35.85
CA VAL A 167 0.74 -26.75 -35.98
C VAL A 167 0.34 -26.57 -37.43
#